data_AF-A0A397SZZ1-F1
#
_entry.id   AF-A0A397SZZ1-F1
#
_cell.length_a   1.000
_cell.length_b   1.000
_cell.length_c   1.000
_cell.angle_alpha   90.00
_cell.angle_beta   90.00
_cell.angle_gamma   90.00
#
_symmetry.space_group_name_H-M   'P 1'
#
loop_
_entity.id
_entity.type
_entity.pdbx_description
1 polymer ?
#
loop_
_entity_poly.entity_id
_entity_poly.type
_entity_poly.pdbx_seq_one_letter_code
_entity_poly.pdbx_strand_id
1 'polypeptide(L)'
;MDIVMNESETQRTSNIIGPSFGMNPVQITECTYESTFWPQISGFVRHALQADLQVERPLHTYSHEELYRSIYWMCWQGFHKRLFSDLTSVIKETLHLLGNQIDNIQQSDIWFPSFAKISINHARATDILGSVFAYLDKTYIQYTLHKNLRDLLISYFQEIIIEKSEMRIIYVFGMVLENSSMFDLNLVINVIKSLYKLKPDNIYLNPTLFQSSINDEKLPSNLQDLRVRHTTLETKYQLEKLKSEGWEPGFSKLKRSLSTDEDVEMQQGEKAAKRVQY
;
A
#
# COMPACT_ATOMS: atom_id res chain seq x y z
N MET A 1 17.01 54.56 -58.74
CA MET A 1 15.74 55.11 -58.20
C MET A 1 14.72 54.01 -58.32
N ASP A 2 14.81 53.01 -57.44
CA ASP A 2 14.14 52.92 -56.12
C ASP A 2 12.82 52.14 -56.28
N ILE A 3 12.83 50.83 -55.99
CA ILE A 3 12.39 50.20 -54.73
C ILE A 3 10.86 50.35 -54.52
N VAL A 4 10.11 49.25 -54.61
CA VAL A 4 9.44 48.55 -53.49
C VAL A 4 8.52 47.46 -54.08
N MET A 5 8.88 46.21 -53.79
CA MET A 5 8.04 45.01 -53.87
C MET A 5 7.05 45.02 -52.71
N ASN A 6 5.80 44.63 -52.94
CA ASN A 6 4.84 44.34 -51.87
C ASN A 6 4.15 43.01 -52.15
N GLU A 7 4.74 41.93 -51.64
CA GLU A 7 4.06 40.66 -51.39
C GLU A 7 3.36 40.77 -50.04
N SER A 8 2.03 40.67 -50.03
CA SER A 8 1.24 40.62 -48.79
C SER A 8 0.74 39.19 -48.59
N GLU A 9 1.36 38.52 -47.62
CA GLU A 9 1.04 37.18 -47.18
C GLU A 9 -0.35 37.10 -46.52
N THR A 10 -1.15 36.19 -47.07
CA THR A 10 -2.18 35.35 -46.47
C THR A 10 -2.45 35.51 -44.96
N GLN A 11 -3.58 36.14 -44.65
CA GLN A 11 -4.23 36.08 -43.33
C GLN A 11 -4.65 34.63 -43.01
N ARG A 12 -4.01 34.01 -42.01
CA ARG A 12 -4.58 32.85 -41.29
C ARG A 12 -5.33 33.34 -40.07
N THR A 13 -6.65 33.31 -40.18
CA THR A 13 -7.61 33.40 -39.08
C THR A 13 -7.39 32.25 -38.09
N SER A 14 -6.89 32.54 -36.89
CA SER A 14 -7.02 31.66 -35.73
C SER A 14 -8.11 32.20 -34.79
N ASN A 15 -9.36 31.92 -35.15
CA ASN A 15 -10.46 31.96 -34.21
C ASN A 15 -10.23 30.86 -33.16
N ILE A 16 -9.82 31.24 -31.96
CA ILE A 16 -10.00 30.43 -30.75
C ILE A 16 -10.80 31.30 -29.77
N ILE A 17 -12.12 31.24 -29.89
CA ILE A 17 -13.04 31.73 -28.86
C ILE A 17 -13.68 30.47 -28.25
N GLY A 18 -13.28 30.15 -27.03
CA GLY A 18 -13.91 29.20 -26.11
C GLY A 18 -14.07 29.87 -24.73
N PRO A 19 -15.08 29.48 -23.95
CA PRO A 19 -16.06 30.42 -23.41
C PRO A 19 -15.62 31.16 -22.15
N SER A 20 -16.11 32.40 -22.05
CA SER A 20 -16.10 33.23 -20.85
C SER A 20 -16.91 32.56 -19.73
N PHE A 21 -16.21 31.94 -18.79
CA PHE A 21 -16.68 31.88 -17.40
C PHE A 21 -16.22 33.19 -16.74
N GLY A 22 -17.15 33.96 -16.20
CA GLY A 22 -16.96 35.34 -15.72
C GLY A 22 -16.05 35.50 -14.49
N MET A 23 -14.80 35.06 -14.60
CA MET A 23 -13.69 35.41 -13.72
C MET A 23 -12.44 35.51 -14.59
N ASN A 24 -11.72 36.63 -14.51
CA ASN A 24 -10.46 36.80 -15.23
C ASN A 24 -9.54 35.59 -14.93
N PRO A 25 -8.97 34.93 -15.94
CA PRO A 25 -8.05 33.82 -15.71
C PRO A 25 -6.91 34.34 -14.84
N VAL A 26 -6.76 33.77 -13.63
CA VAL A 26 -5.65 34.13 -12.75
C VAL A 26 -4.37 33.73 -13.46
N GLN A 27 -3.50 34.70 -13.77
CA GLN A 27 -2.22 34.41 -14.38
C GLN A 27 -1.35 33.67 -13.37
N ILE A 28 -0.98 32.44 -13.71
CA ILE A 28 -0.13 31.59 -12.91
C ILE A 28 1.30 31.82 -13.36
N THR A 29 2.04 32.54 -12.53
CA THR A 29 3.50 32.65 -12.58
C THR A 29 4.12 31.61 -11.65
N GLU A 30 5.42 31.34 -11.81
CA GLU A 30 6.16 30.44 -10.91
C GLU A 30 6.02 30.87 -9.44
N CYS A 31 6.08 32.17 -9.16
CA CYS A 31 5.90 32.71 -7.81
C CYS A 31 4.50 32.40 -7.24
N THR A 32 3.44 32.63 -8.03
CA THR A 32 2.06 32.32 -7.58
C THR A 32 1.82 30.82 -7.43
N TYR A 33 2.46 29.99 -8.26
CA TYR A 33 2.42 28.53 -8.12
C TYR A 33 2.99 28.12 -6.76
N GLU A 34 4.22 28.57 -6.45
CA GLU A 34 4.94 28.16 -5.23
C GLU A 34 4.35 28.73 -3.93
N SER A 35 3.88 29.98 -3.96
CA SER A 35 3.43 30.68 -2.75
C SER A 35 1.96 30.45 -2.42
N THR A 36 1.12 30.17 -3.43
CA THR A 36 -0.35 30.18 -3.26
C THR A 36 -0.98 28.84 -3.62
N PHE A 37 -0.83 28.38 -4.86
CA PHE A 37 -1.55 27.19 -5.35
C PHE A 37 -0.96 25.88 -4.81
N TRP A 38 0.36 25.72 -4.92
CA TRP A 38 1.03 24.48 -4.54
C TRP A 38 0.94 24.17 -3.03
N PRO A 39 1.09 25.13 -2.09
CA PRO A 39 0.93 24.85 -0.66
C PRO A 39 -0.47 24.33 -0.30
N GLN A 40 -1.52 24.88 -0.93
CA GLN A 40 -2.89 24.42 -0.72
C GLN A 40 -3.08 22.99 -1.23
N ILE A 41 -2.58 22.69 -2.43
CA ILE A 41 -2.72 21.37 -3.07
C ILE A 41 -1.88 20.31 -2.36
N SER A 42 -0.60 20.58 -2.10
CA SER A 42 0.28 19.66 -1.37
C SER A 42 -0.23 19.42 0.05
N GLY A 43 -0.73 20.46 0.72
CA GLY A 43 -1.42 20.34 2.01
C GLY A 43 -2.61 19.38 1.93
N PHE A 44 -3.50 19.58 0.96
CA PHE A 44 -4.63 18.68 0.71
C PHE A 44 -4.18 17.23 0.46
N VAL A 45 -3.17 17.01 -0.39
CA VAL A 45 -2.65 15.67 -0.70
C VAL A 45 -2.13 14.97 0.56
N ARG A 46 -1.37 15.67 1.41
CA ARG A 46 -0.88 15.12 2.68
C ARG A 46 -2.03 14.75 3.61
N HIS A 47 -3.03 15.61 3.75
CA HIS A 47 -4.22 15.31 4.58
C HIS A 47 -5.01 14.12 4.01
N ALA A 48 -5.13 14.02 2.67
CA ALA A 48 -5.82 12.90 2.04
C ALA A 48 -5.10 11.57 2.35
N LEU A 49 -3.76 11.55 2.30
CA LEU A 49 -2.97 10.33 2.52
C LEU A 49 -2.76 9.98 4.00
N GLN A 50 -2.77 10.96 4.90
CA GLN A 50 -2.54 10.76 6.34
C GLN A 50 -3.84 10.89 7.14
N ALA A 51 -4.40 9.76 7.57
CA ALA A 51 -5.64 9.72 8.34
C ALA A 51 -5.57 10.52 9.65
N ASP A 52 -4.41 10.63 10.29
CA ASP A 52 -4.22 11.43 11.52
C ASP A 52 -4.48 12.91 11.32
N LEU A 53 -3.99 13.47 10.20
CA LEU A 53 -4.19 14.89 9.89
C LEU A 53 -5.67 15.22 9.61
N GLN A 54 -6.48 14.23 9.24
CA GLN A 54 -7.91 14.41 8.99
C GLN A 54 -8.71 14.63 10.28
N VAL A 55 -8.16 14.28 11.44
CA VAL A 55 -8.79 14.57 12.75
C VAL A 55 -8.69 16.06 13.07
N GLU A 56 -7.52 16.64 12.85
CA GLU A 56 -7.28 18.07 13.09
C GLU A 56 -7.92 18.94 12.00
N ARG A 57 -7.80 18.50 10.74
CA ARG A 57 -8.37 19.20 9.59
C ARG A 57 -9.08 18.20 8.66
N PRO A 58 -10.39 18.03 8.83
CA PRO A 58 -11.18 17.14 7.98
C PRO A 58 -11.11 17.53 6.50
N LEU A 59 -11.16 16.53 5.61
CA LEU A 59 -11.07 16.76 4.15
C LEU A 59 -12.19 17.63 3.60
N HIS A 60 -13.37 17.64 4.22
CA HIS A 60 -14.49 18.49 3.80
C HIS A 60 -14.22 19.99 3.99
N THR A 61 -13.17 20.37 4.74
CA THR A 61 -12.74 21.77 4.87
C THR A 61 -12.04 22.29 3.60
N TYR A 62 -11.63 21.40 2.70
CA TYR A 62 -11.11 21.75 1.40
C TYR A 62 -12.24 21.78 0.37
N SER A 63 -12.39 22.90 -0.35
CA SER A 63 -13.34 22.96 -1.46
C SER A 63 -12.83 22.14 -2.64
N HIS A 64 -13.56 21.08 -2.97
CA HIS A 64 -13.28 20.24 -4.14
C HIS A 64 -13.25 21.06 -5.43
N GLU A 65 -14.22 21.97 -5.59
CA GLU A 65 -14.33 22.82 -6.78
C GLU A 65 -13.15 23.78 -6.89
N GLU A 66 -12.70 24.40 -5.80
CA GLU A 66 -11.55 25.30 -5.83
C GLU A 66 -10.25 24.57 -6.15
N LEU A 67 -10.05 23.38 -5.58
CA LEU A 67 -8.90 22.53 -5.88
C LEU A 67 -8.90 22.12 -7.36
N TYR A 68 -10.03 21.60 -7.84
CA TYR A 68 -10.19 21.20 -9.24
C TYR A 68 -9.96 22.38 -10.19
N ARG A 69 -10.56 23.54 -9.91
CA ARG A 69 -10.39 24.76 -10.71
C ARG A 69 -8.94 25.26 -10.73
N SER A 70 -8.25 25.19 -9.58
CA SER A 70 -6.84 25.57 -9.49
C SER A 70 -5.96 24.64 -10.33
N ILE A 71 -6.20 23.32 -10.26
CA ILE A 71 -5.51 22.30 -11.07
C ILE A 71 -5.77 22.51 -12.55
N TYR A 72 -7.02 22.79 -12.93
CA TYR A 72 -7.39 23.12 -14.30
C TYR A 72 -6.60 24.32 -14.83
N TRP A 73 -6.57 25.44 -14.09
CA TRP A 73 -5.84 26.64 -14.52
C TRP A 73 -4.34 26.40 -14.66
N MET A 74 -3.72 25.67 -13.72
CA MET A 74 -2.29 25.32 -13.82
C MET A 74 -2.00 24.47 -15.06
N CYS A 75 -2.84 23.47 -15.33
CA CYS A 75 -2.66 22.62 -16.50
C CYS A 75 -2.82 23.41 -17.80
N TRP A 76 -3.85 24.26 -17.87
CA TRP A 76 -4.14 25.13 -19.02
C TRP A 76 -2.98 26.09 -19.33
N GLN A 77 -2.32 26.62 -18.29
CA GLN A 77 -1.20 27.55 -18.43
C GLN A 77 0.18 26.86 -18.55
N GLY A 78 0.22 25.54 -18.75
CA GLY A 78 1.46 24.82 -19.06
C GLY A 78 2.22 24.26 -17.85
N PHE A 79 1.71 24.41 -16.63
CA PHE A 79 2.35 23.89 -15.41
C PHE A 79 2.09 22.39 -15.16
N HIS A 80 1.43 21.68 -16.07
CA HIS A 80 1.05 20.27 -15.89
C HIS A 80 2.24 19.34 -15.58
N LYS A 81 3.41 19.55 -16.21
CA LYS A 81 4.61 18.72 -15.96
C LYS A 81 5.13 18.92 -14.53
N ARG A 82 5.24 20.19 -14.12
CA ARG A 82 5.71 20.59 -12.79
C ARG A 82 4.74 20.09 -11.73
N LEU A 83 3.44 20.34 -11.91
CA LEU A 83 2.39 19.87 -11.01
C LEU A 83 2.42 18.34 -10.83
N PHE A 84 2.61 17.58 -11.91
CA PHE A 84 2.72 16.13 -11.82
C PHE A 84 3.98 15.67 -11.07
N SER A 85 5.13 16.32 -11.32
CA SER A 85 6.39 16.04 -10.63
C SER A 85 6.28 16.29 -9.12
N ASP A 86 5.73 17.45 -8.76
CA ASP A 86 5.58 17.85 -7.36
C ASP A 86 4.53 16.98 -6.65
N LEU A 87 3.42 16.65 -7.32
CA LEU A 87 2.41 15.71 -6.83
C LEU A 87 3.03 14.34 -6.52
N THR A 88 3.78 13.79 -7.47
CA THR A 88 4.44 12.49 -7.31
C THR A 88 5.43 12.50 -6.15
N SER A 89 6.20 13.59 -6.03
CA SER A 89 7.17 13.76 -4.94
C SER A 89 6.48 13.77 -3.57
N VAL A 90 5.41 14.56 -3.39
CA VAL A 90 4.68 14.63 -2.12
C VAL A 90 4.01 13.30 -1.77
N ILE A 91 3.43 12.60 -2.75
CA ILE A 91 2.84 11.27 -2.51
C ILE A 91 3.90 10.31 -2.00
N LYS A 92 5.03 10.20 -2.71
CA LYS A 92 6.12 9.28 -2.32
C LYS A 92 6.72 9.63 -0.96
N GLU A 93 7.00 10.91 -0.72
CA GLU A 93 7.49 11.40 0.57
C GLU A 93 6.54 10.98 1.71
N THR A 94 5.24 11.20 1.51
CA THR A 94 4.21 10.87 2.52
C THR A 94 4.12 9.36 2.74
N LEU A 95 4.17 8.55 1.68
CA LEU A 95 4.15 7.09 1.79
C LEU A 95 5.41 6.55 2.46
N HIS A 96 6.58 7.11 2.18
CA HIS A 96 7.82 6.73 2.87
C HIS A 96 7.77 7.08 4.36
N LEU A 97 7.20 8.23 4.72
CA LEU A 97 6.97 8.59 6.12
C LEU A 97 6.08 7.56 6.82
N LEU A 98 4.94 7.20 6.22
CA LEU A 98 4.02 6.19 6.75
C LEU A 98 4.66 4.80 6.82
N GLY A 99 5.43 4.41 5.80
CA GLY A 99 6.18 3.15 5.77
C GLY A 99 7.19 3.06 6.92
N ASN A 100 7.98 4.11 7.12
CA ASN A 100 8.95 4.16 8.21
C ASN A 100 8.27 4.14 9.60
N GLN A 101 7.09 4.75 9.73
CA GLN A 101 6.32 4.68 10.98
C GLN A 101 5.89 3.25 11.31
N ILE A 102 5.36 2.50 10.34
CA ILE A 102 4.94 1.11 10.59
C ILE A 102 6.12 0.16 10.77
N ASP A 103 7.24 0.39 10.08
CA ASP A 103 8.43 -0.46 10.19
C ASP A 103 9.05 -0.40 11.60
N ASN A 104 8.94 0.76 12.26
CA ASN A 104 9.46 0.95 13.62
C ASN A 104 8.65 0.22 14.69
N ILE A 105 7.40 -0.17 14.40
CA ILE A 105 6.54 -0.85 15.37
C ILE A 105 6.91 -2.33 15.39
N GLN A 106 7.41 -2.87 16.51
CA GLN A 106 7.78 -4.29 16.59
C GLN A 106 6.61 -5.21 16.94
N GLN A 107 5.66 -4.74 17.75
CA GLN A 107 4.56 -5.57 18.26
C GLN A 107 3.41 -5.67 17.24
N SER A 108 2.91 -6.88 17.01
CA SER A 108 1.92 -7.16 15.94
C SER A 108 0.51 -6.64 16.26
N ASP A 109 0.16 -6.57 17.54
CA ASP A 109 -1.09 -6.03 18.08
C ASP A 109 -1.24 -4.51 17.83
N ILE A 110 -0.15 -3.76 17.86
CA ILE A 110 -0.13 -2.31 17.55
C ILE A 110 0.08 -2.07 16.06
N TRP A 111 0.89 -2.92 15.43
CA TRP A 111 1.23 -2.78 14.02
C TRP A 111 0.01 -2.98 13.12
N PHE A 112 -0.81 -4.01 13.38
CA PHE A 112 -1.96 -4.31 12.52
C PHE A 112 -2.98 -3.17 12.45
N PRO A 113 -3.45 -2.56 13.55
CA PRO A 113 -4.32 -1.38 13.50
C PRO A 113 -3.70 -0.20 12.74
N SER A 114 -2.39 0.01 12.87
CA SER A 114 -1.66 1.08 12.17
C SER A 114 -1.62 0.83 10.66
N PHE A 115 -1.27 -0.39 10.25
CA PHE A 115 -1.32 -0.84 8.86
C PHE A 115 -2.74 -0.78 8.29
N ALA A 116 -3.74 -1.18 9.07
CA ALA A 116 -5.14 -1.18 8.69
C ALA A 116 -5.62 0.24 8.36
N LYS A 117 -5.31 1.19 9.26
CA LYS A 117 -5.62 2.61 9.09
C LYS A 117 -5.00 3.18 7.82
N ILE A 118 -3.71 2.88 7.57
CA ILE A 118 -3.01 3.33 6.37
C ILE A 118 -3.65 2.74 5.10
N SER A 119 -3.93 1.44 5.08
CA SER A 119 -4.48 0.74 3.91
C SER A 119 -5.89 1.21 3.55
N ILE A 120 -6.77 1.33 4.56
CA ILE A 120 -8.14 1.82 4.38
C ILE A 120 -8.13 3.28 3.92
N ASN A 121 -7.29 4.12 4.55
CA ASN A 121 -7.20 5.52 4.18
C ASN A 121 -6.63 5.70 2.76
N HIS A 122 -5.61 4.92 2.38
CA HIS A 122 -5.03 5.00 1.03
C HIS A 122 -6.02 4.63 -0.06
N ALA A 123 -6.86 3.61 0.17
CA ALA A 123 -7.94 3.25 -0.75
C ALA A 123 -8.94 4.41 -0.95
N ARG A 124 -9.31 5.12 0.13
CA ARG A 124 -10.17 6.30 0.06
C ARG A 124 -9.46 7.48 -0.62
N ALA A 125 -8.21 7.75 -0.24
CA ALA A 125 -7.40 8.82 -0.79
C ALA A 125 -7.22 8.67 -2.30
N THR A 126 -7.04 7.44 -2.77
CA THR A 126 -6.92 7.12 -4.20
C THR A 126 -8.14 7.60 -5.00
N ASP A 127 -9.36 7.38 -4.49
CA ASP A 127 -10.58 7.84 -5.16
C ASP A 127 -10.71 9.37 -5.11
N ILE A 128 -10.44 9.98 -3.95
CA ILE A 128 -10.53 11.42 -3.74
C ILE A 128 -9.53 12.16 -4.65
N LEU A 129 -8.27 11.75 -4.64
CA LEU A 129 -7.22 12.31 -5.48
C LEU A 129 -7.53 12.10 -6.96
N GLY A 130 -8.03 10.93 -7.34
CA GLY A 130 -8.48 10.66 -8.71
C GLY A 130 -9.55 11.67 -9.18
N SER A 131 -10.49 12.05 -8.31
CA SER A 131 -11.52 13.03 -8.65
C SER A 131 -10.98 14.47 -8.76
N VAL A 132 -10.13 14.89 -7.83
CA VAL A 132 -9.59 16.26 -7.77
C VAL A 132 -8.60 16.52 -8.89
N PHE A 133 -7.77 15.53 -9.23
CA PHE A 133 -6.76 15.62 -10.28
C PHE A 133 -7.25 15.09 -11.64
N ALA A 134 -8.56 14.85 -11.82
CA ALA A 134 -9.10 14.26 -13.04
C ALA A 134 -8.70 15.01 -14.33
N TYR A 135 -8.56 16.34 -14.26
CA TYR A 135 -8.11 17.13 -15.40
C TYR A 135 -6.64 16.88 -15.74
N LEU A 136 -5.75 16.88 -14.74
CA LEU A 136 -4.33 16.55 -14.92
C LEU A 136 -4.16 15.11 -15.44
N ASP A 137 -4.93 14.18 -14.89
CA ASP A 137 -4.91 12.77 -15.30
C ASP A 137 -5.27 12.63 -16.78
N LYS A 138 -6.38 13.23 -17.22
CA LYS A 138 -6.82 13.17 -18.62
C LYS A 138 -5.86 13.89 -19.57
N THR A 139 -5.43 15.10 -19.24
CA THR A 139 -4.73 15.98 -20.19
C THR A 139 -3.23 15.73 -20.28
N TYR A 140 -2.61 15.19 -19.22
CA TYR A 140 -1.18 14.96 -19.18
C TYR A 140 -0.82 13.49 -18.94
N ILE A 141 -1.35 12.87 -17.89
CA ILE A 141 -0.91 11.51 -17.50
C ILE A 141 -1.36 10.48 -18.53
N GLN A 142 -2.64 10.47 -18.89
CA GLN A 142 -3.19 9.54 -19.89
C GLN A 142 -2.76 9.92 -21.31
N TYR A 143 -2.87 11.21 -21.66
CA TYR A 143 -2.59 11.66 -23.02
C TYR A 143 -1.11 11.62 -23.39
N THR A 144 -0.23 12.07 -22.48
CA THR A 144 1.22 12.21 -22.76
C THR A 144 2.04 11.05 -22.20
N LEU A 145 1.73 10.55 -21.00
CA LEU A 145 2.51 9.49 -20.37
C LEU A 145 1.93 8.09 -20.62
N HIS A 146 0.72 7.99 -21.18
CA HIS A 146 -0.02 6.74 -21.38
C HIS A 146 -0.15 5.91 -20.09
N LYS A 147 -0.35 6.61 -18.97
CA LYS A 147 -0.56 6.03 -17.63
C LYS A 147 -1.85 6.56 -17.03
N ASN A 148 -2.24 6.00 -15.89
CA ASN A 148 -3.37 6.47 -15.11
C ASN A 148 -2.93 6.86 -13.69
N LEU A 149 -3.44 7.97 -13.16
CA LEU A 149 -3.10 8.44 -11.81
C LEU A 149 -3.48 7.42 -10.72
N ARG A 150 -4.63 6.75 -10.85
CA ARG A 150 -5.06 5.69 -9.93
C ARG A 150 -4.01 4.57 -9.90
N ASP A 151 -3.57 4.11 -11.06
CA ASP A 151 -2.59 3.03 -11.17
C ASP A 151 -1.23 3.47 -10.60
N LEU A 152 -0.84 4.73 -10.80
CA LEU A 152 0.37 5.30 -10.18
C LEU A 152 0.26 5.29 -8.64
N LEU A 153 -0.85 5.77 -8.08
CA LEU A 153 -1.10 5.78 -6.63
C LEU A 153 -1.09 4.37 -6.04
N ILE A 154 -1.69 3.41 -6.73
CA ILE A 154 -1.65 1.99 -6.35
C ILE A 154 -0.21 1.50 -6.40
N SER A 155 0.53 1.76 -7.49
CA SER A 155 1.90 1.26 -7.66
C SER A 155 2.84 1.76 -6.56
N TYR A 156 2.78 3.04 -6.19
CA TYR A 156 3.62 3.58 -5.13
C TYR A 156 3.29 2.99 -3.76
N PHE A 157 2.01 2.73 -3.50
CA PHE A 157 1.60 2.09 -2.26
C PHE A 157 2.03 0.62 -2.20
N GLN A 158 1.94 -0.10 -3.32
CA GLN A 158 2.43 -1.46 -3.43
C GLN A 158 3.93 -1.53 -3.13
N GLU A 159 4.73 -0.73 -3.83
CA GLU A 159 6.20 -0.70 -3.69
C GLU A 159 6.64 -0.28 -2.27
N ILE A 160 6.08 0.81 -1.74
CA ILE A 160 6.60 1.44 -0.51
C ILE A 160 6.05 0.77 0.76
N ILE A 161 4.82 0.27 0.73
CA ILE A 161 4.13 -0.27 1.92
C ILE A 161 3.97 -1.79 1.82
N ILE A 162 3.30 -2.28 0.78
CA ILE A 162 2.90 -3.70 0.73
C ILE A 162 4.11 -4.61 0.54
N GLU A 163 4.94 -4.35 -0.47
CA GLU A 163 6.10 -5.19 -0.79
C GLU A 163 7.14 -5.15 0.34
N LYS A 164 7.36 -3.97 0.94
CA LYS A 164 8.27 -3.81 2.08
C LYS A 164 7.82 -4.58 3.33
N SER A 165 6.51 -4.63 3.58
CA SER A 165 5.91 -5.32 4.73
C SER A 165 5.33 -6.71 4.39
N GLU A 166 5.61 -7.26 3.21
CA GLU A 166 4.89 -8.42 2.66
C GLU A 166 4.88 -9.62 3.62
N MET A 167 6.05 -10.02 4.09
CA MET A 167 6.21 -11.16 5.02
C MET A 167 5.43 -10.96 6.32
N ARG A 168 5.42 -9.72 6.83
CA ARG A 168 4.71 -9.38 8.06
C ARG A 168 3.21 -9.37 7.87
N ILE A 169 2.72 -8.89 6.72
CA ILE A 169 1.29 -8.93 6.37
C ILE A 169 0.82 -10.39 6.34
N ILE A 170 1.55 -11.26 5.64
CA ILE A 170 1.24 -12.68 5.52
C ILE A 170 1.16 -13.32 6.92
N TYR A 171 2.19 -13.10 7.75
CA TYR A 171 2.22 -13.61 9.12
C TYR A 171 1.01 -13.15 9.95
N VAL A 172 0.73 -11.85 9.97
CA VAL A 172 -0.39 -11.29 10.74
C VAL A 172 -1.73 -11.82 10.23
N PHE A 173 -1.92 -11.93 8.92
CA PHE A 173 -3.14 -12.51 8.36
C PHE A 173 -3.28 -14.00 8.67
N GLY A 174 -2.17 -14.74 8.76
CA GLY A 174 -2.14 -16.10 9.29
C GLY A 174 -2.63 -16.15 10.73
N MET A 175 -2.12 -15.28 11.61
CA MET A 175 -2.57 -15.21 13.00
C MET A 175 -4.06 -14.88 13.14
N VAL A 176 -4.60 -14.04 12.25
CA VAL A 176 -6.04 -13.73 12.23
C VAL A 176 -6.89 -14.97 11.97
N LEU A 177 -6.44 -15.88 11.09
CA LEU A 177 -7.14 -17.14 10.83
C LEU A 177 -7.03 -18.13 12.01
N GLU A 178 -5.87 -18.19 12.66
CA GLU A 178 -5.63 -19.11 13.78
C GLU A 178 -6.29 -18.64 15.08
N ASN A 179 -6.31 -17.32 15.32
CA ASN A 179 -6.72 -16.71 16.59
C ASN A 179 -7.65 -15.51 16.35
N SER A 180 -8.77 -15.74 15.69
CA SER A 180 -9.71 -14.69 15.27
C SER A 180 -10.25 -13.82 16.43
N SER A 181 -10.25 -14.32 17.66
CA SER A 181 -10.71 -13.58 18.86
C SER A 181 -9.77 -12.45 19.28
N MET A 182 -8.52 -12.45 18.85
CA MET A 182 -7.54 -11.40 19.18
C MET A 182 -7.64 -10.17 18.30
N PHE A 183 -8.46 -10.22 17.23
CA PHE A 183 -8.55 -9.17 16.23
C PHE A 183 -9.98 -8.63 16.11
N ASP A 184 -10.11 -7.34 15.82
CA ASP A 184 -11.38 -6.79 15.36
C ASP A 184 -11.67 -7.27 13.94
N LEU A 185 -12.58 -8.22 13.80
CA LEU A 185 -12.97 -8.81 12.52
C LEU A 185 -13.55 -7.77 11.55
N ASN A 186 -14.21 -6.72 12.03
CA ASN A 186 -14.71 -5.65 11.16
C ASN A 186 -13.54 -4.89 10.54
N LEU A 187 -12.50 -4.61 11.34
CA LEU A 187 -11.29 -3.96 10.85
C LEU A 187 -10.57 -4.84 9.81
N VAL A 188 -10.43 -6.14 10.08
CA VAL A 188 -9.86 -7.13 9.14
C VAL A 188 -10.61 -7.10 7.81
N ILE A 189 -11.94 -7.21 7.83
CA ILE A 189 -12.77 -7.20 6.61
C ILE A 189 -12.58 -5.88 5.84
N ASN A 190 -12.55 -4.75 6.55
CA ASN A 190 -12.36 -3.43 5.92
C ASN A 190 -10.99 -3.29 5.25
N VAL A 191 -9.93 -3.82 5.88
CA VAL A 191 -8.58 -3.84 5.30
C VAL A 191 -8.56 -4.71 4.04
N ILE A 192 -9.11 -5.92 4.11
CA ILE A 192 -9.14 -6.84 2.98
C ILE A 192 -9.87 -6.22 1.79
N LYS A 193 -11.06 -5.67 2.02
CA LYS A 193 -11.82 -4.96 0.97
C LYS A 193 -11.04 -3.78 0.39
N SER A 194 -10.34 -3.04 1.24
CA SER A 194 -9.52 -1.90 0.80
C SER A 194 -8.32 -2.35 -0.04
N LEU A 195 -7.60 -3.38 0.40
CA LEU A 195 -6.48 -3.97 -0.33
C LEU A 195 -6.93 -4.56 -1.67
N TYR A 196 -8.07 -5.27 -1.69
CA TYR A 196 -8.62 -5.84 -2.91
C TYR A 196 -9.07 -4.76 -3.91
N LYS A 197 -9.76 -3.73 -3.43
CA LYS A 197 -10.17 -2.56 -4.22
C LYS A 197 -8.97 -1.81 -4.82
N LEU A 198 -7.85 -1.76 -4.10
CA LEU A 198 -6.60 -1.18 -4.59
C LEU A 198 -5.98 -2.06 -5.68
N LYS A 199 -5.81 -3.35 -5.43
CA LYS A 199 -5.28 -4.30 -6.40
C LYS A 199 -5.81 -5.70 -6.11
N PRO A 200 -6.62 -6.30 -7.01
CA PRO A 200 -7.20 -7.63 -6.79
C PRO A 200 -6.16 -8.73 -6.56
N ASP A 201 -4.96 -8.58 -7.15
CA ASP A 201 -3.86 -9.52 -6.94
C ASP A 201 -3.46 -9.64 -5.47
N ASN A 202 -3.71 -8.62 -4.62
CA ASN A 202 -3.40 -8.64 -3.19
C ASN A 202 -4.05 -9.82 -2.44
N ILE A 203 -4.98 -10.54 -3.05
CA ILE A 203 -5.46 -11.84 -2.57
C ILE A 203 -4.32 -12.82 -2.27
N TYR A 204 -3.15 -12.69 -2.91
CA TYR A 204 -1.99 -13.52 -2.58
C TYR A 204 -1.48 -13.31 -1.15
N LEU A 205 -1.81 -12.20 -0.48
CA LEU A 205 -1.36 -11.93 0.90
C LEU A 205 -2.00 -12.90 1.90
N ASN A 206 -3.23 -13.34 1.64
CA ASN A 206 -3.84 -14.48 2.32
C ASN A 206 -5.10 -14.93 1.56
N PRO A 207 -5.00 -15.91 0.65
CA PRO A 207 -6.12 -16.27 -0.25
C PRO A 207 -7.38 -16.72 0.50
N THR A 208 -7.22 -17.43 1.62
CA THR A 208 -8.33 -17.96 2.42
C THR A 208 -9.10 -16.83 3.09
N LEU A 209 -8.38 -15.90 3.72
CA LEU A 209 -8.97 -14.77 4.43
C LEU A 209 -9.68 -13.79 3.48
N PHE A 210 -9.12 -13.57 2.29
CA PHE A 210 -9.76 -12.76 1.24
C PHE A 210 -11.05 -13.42 0.73
N GLN A 211 -11.03 -14.73 0.45
CA GLN A 211 -12.21 -15.45 -0.03
C GLN A 211 -13.36 -15.47 0.98
N SER A 212 -13.07 -15.54 2.28
CA SER A 212 -14.12 -15.49 3.31
C SER A 212 -14.69 -14.10 3.54
N SER A 213 -13.98 -13.05 3.12
CA SER A 213 -14.35 -11.65 3.39
C SER A 213 -14.97 -10.92 2.18
N ILE A 214 -14.81 -11.48 0.98
CA ILE A 214 -15.22 -10.90 -0.30
C ILE A 214 -16.24 -11.84 -0.95
N ASN A 215 -17.53 -11.65 -0.62
CA ASN A 215 -18.59 -12.56 -1.04
C ASN A 215 -19.09 -12.31 -2.47
N ASP A 216 -19.01 -11.07 -2.97
CA ASP A 216 -19.69 -10.64 -4.21
C ASP A 216 -18.75 -10.13 -5.32
N GLU A 217 -17.43 -10.09 -5.10
CA GLU A 217 -16.48 -9.55 -6.09
C GLU A 217 -15.86 -10.66 -6.94
N LYS A 218 -15.69 -10.38 -8.23
CA LYS A 218 -15.11 -11.34 -9.18
C LYS A 218 -13.66 -11.63 -8.84
N LEU A 219 -13.36 -12.88 -8.51
CA LEU A 219 -11.99 -13.35 -8.23
C LEU A 219 -11.05 -13.14 -9.44
N PRO A 220 -9.75 -12.89 -9.21
CA PRO A 220 -8.76 -12.78 -10.27
C PRO A 220 -8.64 -14.08 -11.07
N SER A 221 -8.40 -13.98 -12.39
CA SER A 221 -8.27 -15.16 -13.26
C SER A 221 -7.04 -16.02 -12.96
N ASN A 222 -5.98 -15.40 -12.45
CA ASN A 222 -4.71 -16.00 -12.03
C ASN A 222 -4.72 -16.48 -10.57
N LEU A 223 -5.90 -16.75 -9.98
CA LEU A 223 -6.03 -17.10 -8.56
C LEU A 223 -5.15 -18.28 -8.13
N GLN A 224 -4.96 -19.28 -8.99
CA GLN A 224 -4.10 -20.43 -8.67
C GLN A 224 -2.64 -20.02 -8.50
N ASP A 225 -2.11 -19.19 -9.40
CA ASP A 225 -0.74 -18.67 -9.31
C ASP A 225 -0.56 -17.82 -8.04
N LEU A 226 -1.57 -17.03 -7.68
CA LEU A 226 -1.57 -16.23 -6.45
C LEU A 226 -1.58 -17.10 -5.18
N ARG A 227 -2.28 -18.25 -5.18
CA ARG A 227 -2.21 -19.23 -4.08
C ARG A 227 -0.81 -19.86 -3.99
N VAL A 228 -0.20 -20.22 -5.11
CA VAL A 228 1.17 -20.76 -5.14
C VAL A 228 2.17 -19.73 -4.61
N ARG A 229 2.02 -18.45 -4.99
CA ARG A 229 2.82 -17.35 -4.45
C ARG A 229 2.69 -17.24 -2.93
N HIS A 230 1.45 -17.24 -2.42
CA HIS A 230 1.19 -17.22 -0.97
C HIS A 230 1.91 -18.37 -0.25
N THR A 231 1.71 -19.62 -0.71
CA THR A 231 2.32 -20.80 -0.09
C THR A 231 3.86 -20.73 -0.12
N THR A 232 4.43 -20.20 -1.19
CA THR A 232 5.88 -20.02 -1.33
C THR A 232 6.42 -19.02 -0.32
N LEU A 233 5.76 -17.87 -0.17
CA LEU A 233 6.15 -16.82 0.78
C LEU A 233 5.97 -17.28 2.23
N GLU A 234 4.87 -17.94 2.53
CA GLU A 234 4.61 -18.52 3.86
C GLU A 234 5.67 -19.56 4.21
N THR A 235 5.99 -20.48 3.29
CA THR A 235 7.05 -21.48 3.50
C THR A 235 8.40 -20.82 3.73
N LYS A 236 8.73 -19.78 2.95
CA LYS A 236 9.97 -19.01 3.13
C LYS A 236 10.03 -18.38 4.52
N TYR A 237 8.93 -17.79 4.98
CA TYR A 237 8.85 -17.18 6.31
C TYR A 237 9.08 -18.21 7.42
N GLN A 238 8.38 -19.34 7.37
CA GLN A 238 8.54 -20.41 8.36
C GLN A 238 9.98 -20.94 8.40
N LEU A 239 10.63 -21.09 7.24
CA LEU A 239 12.04 -21.49 7.18
C LEU A 239 12.99 -20.44 7.76
N GLU A 240 12.76 -19.15 7.51
CA GLU A 240 13.55 -18.06 8.09
C GLU A 240 13.40 -18.00 9.61
N LYS A 241 12.18 -18.21 10.12
CA LYS A 241 11.91 -18.32 11.56
C LYS A 241 12.64 -19.50 12.18
N LEU A 242 12.52 -20.70 11.60
CA LEU A 242 13.23 -21.89 12.06
C LEU A 242 14.75 -21.67 12.09
N LYS A 243 15.32 -21.04 11.05
CA LYS A 243 16.74 -20.69 11.02
C LYS A 243 17.13 -19.73 12.14
N SER A 244 16.30 -18.73 12.43
CA SER A 244 16.53 -17.80 13.55
C SER A 244 16.46 -18.50 14.92
N GLU A 245 15.70 -19.59 15.02
CA GLU A 245 15.61 -20.47 16.19
C GLU A 245 16.72 -21.53 16.23
N GLY A 246 17.69 -21.48 15.28
CA GLY A 246 18.85 -22.36 15.24
C GLY A 246 18.64 -23.68 14.49
N TRP A 247 17.57 -23.81 13.71
CA TRP A 247 17.36 -24.97 12.83
C TRP A 247 18.27 -24.89 11.60
N GLU A 248 19.04 -25.94 11.36
CA GLU A 248 19.83 -26.13 10.15
C GLU A 248 19.29 -27.31 9.33
N PRO A 249 19.18 -27.19 7.99
CA PRO A 249 18.80 -28.30 7.13
C PRO A 249 19.73 -29.50 7.33
N GLY A 250 19.17 -30.64 7.77
CA GLY A 250 19.94 -31.86 8.03
C GLY A 250 20.31 -32.10 9.50
N PHE A 251 20.07 -31.16 10.41
CA PHE A 251 20.20 -31.37 11.86
C PHE A 251 18.89 -31.85 12.49
N SER A 252 18.43 -33.05 12.12
CA SER A 252 17.42 -33.75 12.89
C SER A 252 18.05 -34.37 14.15
N LYS A 253 18.21 -33.59 15.23
CA LYS A 253 18.40 -34.16 16.59
C LYS A 253 17.08 -34.71 17.13
N LEU A 254 16.40 -35.56 16.37
CA LEU A 254 15.46 -36.51 16.94
C LEU A 254 16.30 -37.60 17.60
N LYS A 255 16.80 -37.33 18.82
CA LYS A 255 17.15 -38.40 19.75
C LYS A 255 15.83 -39.11 20.07
N ARG A 256 15.48 -40.10 19.26
CA ARG A 256 14.55 -41.15 19.67
C ARG A 256 15.25 -41.85 20.84
N SER A 257 14.90 -41.51 22.07
CA SER A 257 15.19 -42.35 23.22
C SER A 257 14.41 -43.65 23.00
N LEU A 258 15.04 -44.62 22.34
CA LEU A 258 14.61 -46.01 22.46
C LEU A 258 14.88 -46.39 23.92
N SER A 259 13.83 -46.36 24.74
CA SER A 259 13.75 -47.21 25.92
C SER A 259 13.64 -48.64 25.42
N THR A 260 14.77 -49.36 25.39
CA THR A 260 14.76 -50.81 25.43
C THR A 260 14.50 -51.23 26.88
N ASP A 261 13.22 -51.36 27.22
CA ASP A 261 12.78 -52.33 28.21
C ASP A 261 12.75 -53.67 27.48
N GLU A 262 13.71 -54.54 27.77
CA GLU A 262 13.54 -56.00 27.83
C GLU A 262 14.82 -56.64 28.39
N ASP A 263 14.61 -57.62 29.26
CA ASP A 263 15.57 -58.61 29.77
C ASP A 263 16.43 -58.28 31.01
N VAL A 264 15.82 -58.20 32.20
CA VAL A 264 16.34 -58.91 33.39
C VAL A 264 15.19 -59.38 34.30
N GLU A 265 14.57 -60.50 33.95
CA GLU A 265 13.92 -61.38 34.93
C GLU A 265 14.55 -62.77 34.78
N MET A 266 15.36 -63.19 35.76
CA MET A 266 15.48 -64.55 36.30
C MET A 266 16.77 -64.66 37.14
N GLN A 267 16.61 -64.61 38.46
CA GLN A 267 17.11 -65.63 39.39
C GLN A 267 16.71 -65.27 40.82
N GLN A 268 15.57 -65.81 41.24
CA GLN A 268 15.32 -66.14 42.66
C GLN A 268 16.05 -67.45 42.97
N GLY A 269 16.73 -67.52 44.12
CA GLY A 269 17.24 -68.80 44.63
C GLY A 269 18.34 -68.70 45.69
N GLU A 270 17.94 -68.62 46.96
CA GLU A 270 18.59 -69.22 48.13
C GLU A 270 20.08 -68.93 48.45
N LYS A 271 20.33 -68.24 49.58
CA LYS A 271 20.78 -68.90 50.82
C LYS A 271 20.88 -67.95 52.01
N ALA A 272 20.42 -68.49 53.14
CA ALA A 272 20.35 -67.87 54.44
C ALA A 272 21.70 -67.80 55.18
N ALA A 273 21.76 -66.83 56.11
CA ALA A 273 22.43 -66.83 57.41
C ALA A 273 23.96 -67.02 57.49
N LYS A 274 24.64 -66.01 58.05
CA LYS A 274 25.20 -66.08 59.41
C LYS A 274 25.64 -64.71 59.95
N ARG A 275 25.16 -64.40 61.17
CA ARG A 275 25.68 -63.40 62.11
C ARG A 275 27.18 -63.61 62.36
N VAL A 276 27.92 -62.53 62.62
CA VAL A 276 28.84 -62.43 63.78
C VAL A 276 28.91 -60.97 64.27
N GLN A 277 28.57 -60.76 65.55
CA GLN A 277 29.18 -59.73 66.40
C GLN A 277 30.27 -60.46 67.21
N TYR A 278 31.45 -59.83 67.29
CA TYR A 278 32.73 -60.24 67.91
C TYR A 278 33.46 -61.43 67.26
#